data_AF-A0A2E6HFN6-F1
#
_entry.id   AF-A0A2E6HFN6-F1
#
_cell.length_a   1.000
_cell.length_b   1.000
_cell.length_c   1.000
_cell.angle_alpha   90.00
_cell.angle_beta   90.00
_cell.angle_gamma   90.00
#
_symmetry.space_group_name_H-M   'P 1'
#
loop_
_entity.id
_entity.type
_entity.pdbx_description
1 polymer ?
#
loop_
_entity_poly.entity_id
_entity_poly.type
_entity_poly.pdbx_seq_one_letter_code
_entity_poly.pdbx_strand_id
1 'polypeptide(L)'
;MAIIVLVTFFCTLAQRVYNFRNLVIGGLMIALGLFVAYGFADRMPLAAQRAISVLPGVEVHRDAELDGSSTMETRRILREEGLKMIPHYLWIGRGFGQSGFGDHSLQWDPTAITYHINQGRFFNGFIGLMVNTGLFGTLFMGLFLFMGSLIALRIIIHLRKHGVEDEFSRVCCIIASLWLANVVAFIALHGDSEYAMKTFSLQAGLLIACEYMLRNRFSREAKPETVKAT
;
A
#
# COMPACT_ATOMS: atom_id res chain seq x y z
N MET A 1 -5.94 -5.06 6.16
CA MET A 1 -5.31 -4.51 7.39
C MET A 1 -4.22 -3.48 7.07
N ALA A 2 -3.10 -3.83 6.45
CA ALA A 2 -1.97 -2.91 6.24
C ALA A 2 -2.32 -1.60 5.50
N ILE A 3 -3.13 -1.65 4.44
CA ILE A 3 -3.52 -0.45 3.68
C ILE A 3 -4.30 0.52 4.56
N ILE A 4 -5.24 0.04 5.38
CA ILE A 4 -6.04 0.90 6.28
C ILE A 4 -5.13 1.63 7.26
N VAL A 5 -4.20 0.90 7.89
CA VAL A 5 -3.23 1.50 8.84
C VAL A 5 -2.39 2.59 8.15
N LEU A 6 -1.91 2.33 6.94
CA LEU A 6 -1.15 3.31 6.16
C LEU A 6 -2.00 4.53 5.77
N VAL A 7 -3.26 4.32 5.37
CA VAL A 7 -4.19 5.42 5.05
C VAL A 7 -4.43 6.28 6.28
N THR A 8 -4.73 5.66 7.43
CA THR A 8 -4.92 6.39 8.69
C THR A 8 -3.66 7.18 9.04
N PHE A 9 -2.47 6.60 8.88
CA PHE A 9 -1.20 7.28 9.12
C PHE A 9 -1.00 8.52 8.22
N PHE A 10 -1.29 8.44 6.92
CA PHE A 10 -1.17 9.59 6.03
C PHE A 10 -2.26 10.65 6.29
N CYS A 11 -3.49 10.23 6.64
CA CYS A 11 -4.56 11.14 7.04
C CYS A 11 -4.21 11.92 8.30
N THR A 12 -3.69 11.26 9.34
CA THR A 12 -3.28 11.94 10.60
C THR A 12 -2.11 12.89 10.38
N LEU A 13 -1.21 12.56 9.44
CA LEU A 13 -0.12 13.43 9.01
C LEU A 13 -0.63 14.70 8.30
N ALA A 14 -1.61 14.54 7.41
CA ALA A 14 -2.22 15.66 6.68
C ALA A 14 -2.99 16.60 7.64
N GLN A 15 -3.74 16.02 8.60
CA GLN A 15 -4.57 16.76 9.55
C GLN A 15 -3.81 17.35 10.75
N ARG A 16 -2.47 17.22 10.81
CA ARG A 16 -1.63 17.68 11.94
C ARG A 16 -2.09 17.15 13.30
N VAL A 17 -2.56 15.90 13.36
CA VAL A 17 -3.05 15.30 14.61
C VAL A 17 -1.91 15.10 15.63
N TYR A 18 -0.66 15.07 15.17
CA TYR A 18 0.56 14.91 15.99
C TYR A 18 0.88 16.13 16.86
N ASN A 19 0.01 16.43 17.82
CA ASN A 19 0.32 17.28 18.97
C ASN A 19 0.77 16.40 20.15
N PHE A 20 1.62 16.93 21.04
CA PHE A 20 2.16 16.19 22.19
C PHE A 20 1.06 15.46 22.98
N ARG A 21 -0.06 16.15 23.26
CA ARG A 21 -1.24 15.55 23.93
C ARG A 21 -1.78 14.32 23.20
N ASN A 22 -1.96 14.41 21.89
CA ASN A 22 -2.55 13.33 21.09
C ASN A 22 -1.56 12.16 20.92
N LEU A 23 -0.25 12.44 20.89
CA LEU A 23 0.78 11.42 20.91
C LEU A 23 0.78 10.65 22.22
N VAL A 24 0.66 11.33 23.36
CA VAL A 24 0.57 10.68 24.68
C VAL A 24 -0.69 9.83 24.79
N ILE A 25 -1.86 10.36 24.41
CA ILE A 25 -3.12 9.61 24.41
C ILE A 25 -3.05 8.42 23.46
N GLY A 26 -2.54 8.61 22.24
CA GLY A 26 -2.37 7.54 21.27
C GLY A 26 -1.42 6.45 21.77
N GLY A 27 -0.31 6.83 22.40
CA GLY A 27 0.64 5.90 23.02
C GLY A 27 0.01 5.09 24.16
N LEU A 28 -0.76 5.75 25.03
CA LEU A 28 -1.53 5.08 26.10
C LEU A 28 -2.55 4.08 25.55
N MET A 29 -3.27 4.45 24.49
CA MET A 29 -4.23 3.55 23.83
C MET A 29 -3.55 2.33 23.20
N ILE A 30 -2.39 2.51 22.56
CA ILE A 30 -1.59 1.41 22.02
C ILE A 30 -1.08 0.51 23.15
N ALA A 31 -0.56 1.09 24.24
CA ALA A 31 -0.09 0.34 25.40
C ALA A 31 -1.22 -0.48 26.05
N LEU A 32 -2.41 0.11 26.20
CA LEU A 32 -3.59 -0.59 26.70
C LEU A 32 -4.01 -1.72 25.75
N GLY A 33 -4.02 -1.46 24.43
CA GLY A 33 -4.32 -2.46 23.43
C GLY A 33 -3.33 -3.64 23.45
N LEU A 34 -2.04 -3.36 23.60
CA LEU A 34 -1.01 -4.37 23.78
C LEU A 34 -1.19 -5.12 25.10
N PHE A 35 -1.48 -4.43 26.20
CA PHE A 35 -1.74 -5.08 27.50
C PHE A 35 -2.89 -6.09 27.41
N VAL A 36 -4.01 -5.70 26.76
CA VAL A 36 -5.13 -6.60 26.50
C VAL A 36 -4.73 -7.72 25.56
N ALA A 37 -3.96 -7.43 24.50
CA ALA A 37 -3.49 -8.42 23.55
C ALA A 37 -2.64 -9.51 24.21
N TYR A 38 -1.65 -9.12 25.03
CA TYR A 38 -0.79 -10.06 25.76
C TYR A 38 -1.56 -10.79 26.87
N GLY A 39 -2.47 -10.11 27.57
CA GLY A 39 -3.23 -10.71 28.68
C GLY A 39 -4.33 -11.70 28.25
N PHE A 40 -4.80 -11.62 27.00
CA PHE A 40 -5.91 -12.44 26.49
C PHE A 40 -5.57 -13.22 25.22
N ALA A 41 -4.30 -13.26 24.79
CA ALA A 41 -3.87 -13.86 23.52
C ALA A 41 -4.43 -15.28 23.31
N ASP A 42 -4.31 -16.15 24.33
CA ASP A 42 -4.74 -17.55 24.26
C ASP A 42 -6.25 -17.76 24.08
N ARG A 43 -7.05 -16.76 24.43
CA ARG A 43 -8.52 -16.81 24.34
C ARG A 43 -9.07 -16.13 23.09
N MET A 44 -8.20 -15.53 22.27
CA MET A 44 -8.63 -14.87 21.03
C MET A 44 -8.93 -15.89 19.92
N PRO A 45 -9.80 -15.56 18.96
CA PRO A 45 -9.99 -16.37 17.77
C PRO A 45 -8.67 -16.58 17.02
N LEU A 46 -8.49 -17.75 16.39
CA LEU A 46 -7.29 -18.12 15.62
C LEU A 46 -6.82 -17.04 14.62
N ALA A 47 -7.75 -16.32 13.99
CA ALA A 47 -7.42 -15.24 13.06
C ALA A 47 -6.75 -14.02 13.74
N ALA A 48 -7.17 -13.69 14.96
CA ALA A 48 -6.58 -12.61 15.75
C ALA A 48 -5.23 -13.05 16.35
N GLN A 49 -5.17 -14.30 16.83
CA GLN A 49 -3.94 -14.95 17.26
C GLN A 49 -2.85 -14.92 16.17
N ARG A 50 -3.19 -15.26 14.93
CA ARG A 50 -2.26 -15.19 13.79
C ARG A 50 -1.74 -13.78 13.51
N ALA A 51 -2.54 -12.75 13.74
CA ALA A 51 -2.10 -11.36 13.54
C ALA A 51 -1.12 -10.92 14.64
N ILE A 52 -1.26 -11.48 15.85
CA ILE A 52 -0.49 -11.14 17.04
C ILE A 52 0.76 -12.05 17.18
N SER A 53 0.79 -13.22 16.55
CA SER A 53 1.92 -14.18 16.60
C SER A 53 3.24 -13.64 16.04
N VAL A 54 3.22 -12.49 15.38
CA VAL A 54 4.42 -11.76 14.94
C VAL A 54 5.08 -11.00 16.09
N LEU A 55 4.39 -10.76 17.21
CA LEU A 55 4.91 -10.07 18.38
C LEU A 55 5.74 -11.01 19.28
N PRO A 56 6.92 -10.59 19.77
CA PRO A 56 7.77 -11.44 20.58
C PRO A 56 7.17 -11.69 21.98
N GLY A 57 7.17 -12.95 22.43
CA GLY A 57 6.77 -13.31 23.80
C GLY A 57 5.27 -13.39 24.07
N VAL A 58 4.44 -13.39 23.02
CA VAL A 58 3.01 -13.70 23.16
C VAL A 58 2.83 -15.21 23.07
N GLU A 59 2.15 -15.81 24.05
CA GLU A 59 1.71 -17.21 23.97
C GLU A 59 0.52 -17.28 23.00
N VAL A 60 0.66 -18.10 21.96
CA VAL A 60 -0.32 -18.26 20.90
C VAL A 60 -0.45 -19.73 20.53
N HIS A 61 -1.60 -20.14 20.01
CA HIS A 61 -1.79 -21.51 19.57
C HIS A 61 -0.81 -21.86 18.43
N ARG A 62 -0.19 -23.04 18.49
CA ARG A 62 0.86 -23.46 17.55
C ARG A 62 0.42 -23.41 16.09
N ASP A 63 -0.84 -23.69 15.80
CA ASP A 63 -1.40 -23.60 14.44
C ASP A 63 -1.40 -22.15 13.91
N ALA A 64 -1.63 -21.16 14.76
CA ALA A 64 -1.59 -19.75 14.37
C ALA A 64 -0.15 -19.23 14.17
N GLU A 65 0.81 -19.78 14.92
CA GLU A 65 2.24 -19.50 14.74
C GLU A 65 2.78 -20.12 13.44
N LEU A 66 2.42 -21.38 13.15
CA LEU A 66 2.79 -22.06 11.91
C LEU A 66 2.17 -21.40 10.67
N ASP A 67 0.91 -20.96 10.73
CA ASP A 67 0.26 -20.26 9.62
C ASP A 67 0.88 -18.87 9.36
N GLY A 68 1.25 -18.14 10.42
CA GLY A 68 1.92 -16.85 10.31
C GLY A 68 3.33 -16.95 9.74
N SER A 69 4.13 -17.91 10.23
CA SER A 69 5.51 -18.13 9.80
C SER A 69 5.59 -18.66 8.36
N SER A 70 4.75 -19.63 7.99
CA SER A 70 4.68 -20.17 6.62
C SER A 70 4.31 -19.10 5.59
N THR A 71 3.42 -18.16 5.92
CA THR A 71 3.09 -17.03 5.03
C THR A 71 4.30 -16.13 4.76
N MET A 72 5.09 -15.83 5.79
CA MET A 72 6.26 -14.98 5.65
C MET A 72 7.39 -15.68 4.88
N GLU A 73 7.60 -16.97 5.15
CA GLU A 73 8.58 -17.80 4.47
C GLU A 73 8.25 -17.95 2.98
N THR A 74 6.98 -18.21 2.65
CA THR A 74 6.50 -18.28 1.25
C THR A 74 6.81 -17.00 0.48
N ARG A 75 6.57 -15.82 1.09
CA ARG A 75 6.90 -14.52 0.48
C ARG A 75 8.39 -14.33 0.30
N ARG A 76 9.20 -14.78 1.25
CA ARG A 76 10.66 -14.72 1.15
C ARG A 76 11.16 -15.57 -0.02
N ILE A 77 10.73 -16.82 -0.11
CA ILE A 77 11.12 -17.73 -1.20
C ILE A 77 10.69 -17.14 -2.55
N LEU A 78 9.45 -16.66 -2.67
CA LEU A 78 8.97 -16.03 -3.90
C LEU A 78 9.81 -14.83 -4.32
N ARG A 79 10.24 -13.98 -3.38
CA ARG A 79 11.14 -12.85 -3.70
C ARG A 79 12.51 -13.32 -4.16
N GLU A 80 13.09 -14.31 -3.50
CA GLU A 80 14.39 -14.88 -3.86
C GLU A 80 14.35 -15.51 -5.26
N GLU A 81 13.30 -16.28 -5.58
CA GLU A 81 13.10 -16.86 -6.91
C GLU A 81 12.84 -15.77 -7.97
N GLY A 82 12.04 -14.76 -7.64
CA GLY A 82 11.80 -13.61 -8.51
C GLY A 82 13.09 -12.87 -8.89
N LEU A 83 14.00 -12.67 -7.93
CA LEU A 83 15.30 -12.03 -8.19
C LEU A 83 16.17 -12.85 -9.16
N LYS A 84 16.16 -14.17 -9.06
CA LYS A 84 16.89 -15.06 -9.98
C LYS A 84 16.33 -15.00 -11.40
N MET A 85 15.04 -14.70 -11.55
CA MET A 85 14.37 -14.59 -12.86
C MET A 85 14.63 -13.25 -13.56
N ILE A 86 14.94 -12.17 -12.84
CA ILE A 86 15.12 -10.82 -13.42
C ILE A 86 16.09 -10.80 -14.61
N PRO A 87 17.30 -11.41 -14.56
CA PRO A 87 18.24 -11.35 -15.68
C PRO A 87 17.69 -11.95 -16.98
N HIS A 88 16.81 -12.97 -16.87
CA HIS A 88 16.22 -13.67 -18.01
C HIS A 88 15.13 -12.83 -18.70
N TYR A 89 14.47 -11.95 -17.96
CA TYR A 89 13.34 -11.11 -18.41
C TYR A 89 13.65 -9.61 -18.39
N LEU A 90 14.93 -9.24 -18.32
CA LEU A 90 15.35 -7.87 -18.08
C LEU A 90 14.85 -6.90 -19.15
N TRP A 91 14.98 -7.26 -20.43
CA TRP A 91 14.61 -6.39 -21.55
C TRP A 91 13.13 -6.49 -21.90
N ILE A 92 12.65 -7.73 -22.02
CA ILE A 92 11.27 -8.07 -22.36
C ILE A 92 10.77 -8.97 -21.24
N GLY A 93 9.81 -8.45 -20.48
CA GLY A 93 9.17 -9.20 -19.40
C GLY A 93 8.50 -10.47 -19.89
N ARG A 94 8.20 -11.39 -18.98
CA ARG A 94 7.44 -12.63 -19.30
C ARG A 94 6.01 -12.35 -19.83
N GLY A 95 5.51 -11.13 -19.68
CA GLY A 95 4.13 -10.77 -19.96
C GLY A 95 3.16 -11.23 -18.86
N PHE A 96 1.86 -11.17 -19.15
CA PHE A 96 0.79 -11.55 -18.23
C PHE A 96 0.27 -12.98 -18.47
N GLY A 97 0.89 -13.72 -19.40
CA GLY A 97 0.53 -15.10 -19.71
C GLY A 97 1.21 -16.11 -18.78
N GLN A 98 0.71 -17.35 -18.78
CA GLN A 98 1.46 -18.47 -18.23
C GLN A 98 2.75 -18.65 -19.04
N SER A 99 3.87 -18.85 -18.34
CA SER A 99 5.16 -19.12 -18.97
C SER A 99 5.06 -20.42 -19.78
N GLY A 100 5.42 -20.39 -21.05
CA GLY A 100 5.39 -21.56 -21.95
C GLY A 100 6.37 -22.69 -21.58
N PHE A 101 7.19 -22.50 -20.54
CA PHE A 101 8.05 -23.54 -19.98
C PHE A 101 7.29 -24.29 -18.90
N GLY A 102 6.75 -25.45 -19.26
CA GLY A 102 6.37 -26.53 -18.35
C GLY A 102 5.26 -26.17 -17.35
N ASP A 103 4.09 -26.75 -17.55
CA ASP A 103 3.00 -26.69 -16.58
C ASP A 103 3.40 -27.47 -15.32
N HIS A 104 4.12 -26.82 -14.40
CA HIS A 104 4.51 -27.38 -13.12
C HIS A 104 3.30 -27.55 -12.18
N SER A 105 2.09 -27.12 -12.59
CA SER A 105 0.85 -27.32 -11.83
C SER A 105 0.46 -28.80 -11.68
N LEU A 106 1.06 -29.69 -12.47
CA LEU A 106 0.87 -31.14 -12.38
C LEU A 106 1.70 -31.80 -11.26
N GLN A 107 2.70 -31.11 -10.72
CA GLN A 107 3.42 -31.59 -9.53
C GLN A 107 2.73 -31.02 -8.30
N TRP A 108 2.30 -31.90 -7.39
CA TRP A 108 1.69 -31.52 -6.12
C TRP A 108 2.64 -30.58 -5.35
N ASP A 109 2.35 -29.29 -5.37
CA ASP A 109 3.04 -28.25 -4.62
C ASP A 109 2.18 -27.84 -3.41
N PRO A 110 2.44 -28.38 -2.21
CA PRO A 110 1.68 -28.04 -1.01
C PRO A 110 1.88 -26.58 -0.55
N THR A 111 2.84 -25.86 -1.13
CA THR A 111 3.17 -24.46 -0.75
C THR A 111 2.61 -23.40 -1.70
N ALA A 112 1.97 -23.80 -2.82
CA ALA A 112 1.41 -22.92 -3.84
C ALA A 112 2.40 -21.90 -4.45
N ILE A 113 3.71 -22.08 -4.23
CA ILE A 113 4.78 -21.20 -4.71
C ILE A 113 4.80 -21.20 -6.24
N THR A 114 4.69 -22.39 -6.85
CA THR A 114 4.66 -22.55 -8.31
C THR A 114 3.48 -21.80 -8.94
N TYR A 115 2.32 -21.83 -8.29
CA TYR A 115 1.14 -21.10 -8.76
C TYR A 115 1.36 -19.58 -8.73
N HIS A 116 1.93 -19.05 -7.65
CA HIS A 116 2.26 -17.63 -7.53
C HIS A 116 3.30 -17.17 -8.56
N ILE A 117 4.32 -17.98 -8.83
CA ILE A 117 5.32 -17.69 -9.89
C ILE A 117 4.67 -17.67 -11.26
N ASN A 118 3.79 -18.63 -11.55
CA ASN A 118 3.08 -18.69 -12.84
C ASN A 118 2.17 -17.49 -13.08
N GLN A 119 1.60 -16.94 -12.00
CA GLN A 119 0.82 -15.69 -12.02
C GLN A 119 1.68 -14.43 -12.01
N GLY A 120 2.99 -14.55 -11.86
CA GLY A 120 3.89 -13.38 -11.76
C GLY A 120 3.74 -12.61 -10.44
N ARG A 121 3.33 -13.27 -9.36
CA ARG A 121 3.10 -12.68 -8.03
C ARG A 121 4.28 -12.92 -7.11
N PHE A 122 5.11 -11.89 -6.94
CA PHE A 122 6.36 -11.98 -6.18
C PHE A 122 6.35 -11.23 -4.84
N PHE A 123 5.20 -10.69 -4.42
CA PHE A 123 5.03 -9.98 -3.14
C PHE A 123 6.07 -8.85 -2.91
N ASN A 124 6.54 -8.24 -4.01
CA ASN A 124 7.41 -7.05 -4.06
C ASN A 124 7.19 -6.31 -5.39
N GLY A 125 6.81 -5.02 -5.31
CA GLY A 125 6.49 -4.13 -6.45
C GLY A 125 7.52 -4.15 -7.57
N PHE A 126 8.78 -4.00 -7.17
CA PHE A 126 9.88 -3.88 -8.11
C PHE A 126 10.18 -5.21 -8.81
N ILE A 127 10.30 -6.30 -8.03
CA ILE A 127 10.60 -7.63 -8.58
C ILE A 127 9.48 -8.06 -9.53
N GLY A 128 8.22 -7.90 -9.13
CA GLY A 128 7.09 -8.28 -9.97
C GLY A 128 6.98 -7.50 -11.26
N LEU A 129 7.20 -6.18 -11.23
CA LEU A 129 7.25 -5.39 -12.46
C LEU A 129 8.40 -5.80 -13.36
N MET A 130 9.59 -6.01 -12.79
CA MET A 130 10.78 -6.34 -13.56
C MET A 130 10.63 -7.69 -14.26
N VAL A 131 10.12 -8.71 -13.56
CA VAL A 131 9.89 -10.03 -14.15
C VAL A 131 8.75 -9.97 -15.19
N ASN A 132 7.61 -9.36 -14.86
CA ASN A 132 6.42 -9.42 -15.72
C ASN A 132 6.50 -8.50 -16.94
N THR A 133 7.06 -7.30 -16.76
CA THR A 133 7.02 -6.24 -17.78
C THR A 133 8.40 -5.83 -18.29
N GLY A 134 9.48 -6.32 -17.66
CA GLY A 134 10.85 -5.95 -18.00
C GLY A 134 11.20 -4.53 -17.56
N LEU A 135 12.36 -4.07 -18.02
CA LEU A 135 12.93 -2.77 -17.69
C LEU A 135 12.01 -1.62 -18.10
N PHE A 136 11.47 -1.65 -19.32
CA PHE A 136 10.64 -0.57 -19.83
C PHE A 136 9.32 -0.44 -19.07
N GLY A 137 8.62 -1.56 -18.84
CA GLY A 137 7.38 -1.53 -18.07
C GLY A 137 7.61 -1.09 -16.62
N THR A 138 8.68 -1.57 -15.99
CA THR A 138 9.07 -1.14 -14.64
C THR A 138 9.39 0.35 -14.59
N LEU A 139 10.09 0.89 -15.60
CA LEU A 139 10.45 2.30 -15.66
C LEU A 139 9.24 3.21 -15.84
N PHE A 140 8.36 2.90 -16.81
CA PHE A 140 7.16 3.71 -17.04
C PHE A 140 6.17 3.63 -15.88
N MET A 141 6.01 2.43 -15.30
CA MET A 141 5.18 2.26 -14.13
C MET A 141 5.77 2.98 -12.91
N GLY A 142 7.08 2.88 -12.71
CA GLY A 142 7.80 3.62 -11.67
C GLY A 142 7.62 5.13 -11.81
N LEU A 143 7.73 5.65 -13.04
CA LEU A 143 7.48 7.06 -13.33
C LEU A 143 6.04 7.47 -13.03
N PHE A 144 5.06 6.65 -13.42
CA PHE A 144 3.65 6.89 -13.13
C PHE A 144 3.36 6.93 -11.63
N LEU A 145 3.86 5.94 -10.87
CA LEU A 145 3.72 5.89 -9.42
C LEU A 145 4.42 7.08 -8.74
N PHE A 146 5.60 7.46 -9.24
CA PHE A 146 6.35 8.61 -8.75
C PHE A 146 5.58 9.92 -8.98
N MET A 147 5.11 10.17 -10.21
CA MET A 147 4.37 11.39 -10.55
C MET A 147 3.06 11.50 -9.77
N GLY A 148 2.29 10.43 -9.67
CA GLY A 148 1.08 10.44 -8.84
C GLY A 148 1.41 10.68 -7.36
N SER A 149 2.51 10.12 -6.85
CA SER A 149 2.93 10.36 -5.46
C SER A 149 3.33 11.82 -5.22
N LEU A 150 3.95 12.49 -6.20
CA LEU A 150 4.21 13.93 -6.12
C LEU A 150 2.92 14.75 -6.04
N ILE A 151 1.90 14.41 -6.83
CA ILE A 151 0.60 15.08 -6.79
C ILE A 151 -0.06 14.85 -5.41
N ALA A 152 -0.06 13.61 -4.91
CA ALA A 152 -0.61 13.29 -3.59
C ALA A 152 0.09 14.06 -2.47
N LEU A 153 1.43 14.14 -2.51
CA LEU A 153 2.20 14.92 -1.55
C LEU A 153 1.88 16.42 -1.64
N ARG A 154 1.71 16.98 -2.85
CA ARG A 154 1.29 18.38 -3.01
C ARG A 154 -0.09 18.64 -2.38
N ILE A 155 -1.05 17.74 -2.59
CA ILE A 155 -2.37 17.82 -1.96
C ILE A 155 -2.24 17.76 -0.43
N ILE A 156 -1.49 16.80 0.11
CA ILE A 156 -1.28 16.68 1.57
C ILE A 156 -0.61 17.93 2.14
N ILE A 157 0.42 18.47 1.49
CA ILE A 157 1.08 19.71 1.93
C ILE A 157 0.11 20.89 1.88
N HIS A 158 -0.71 20.99 0.83
CA HIS A 158 -1.70 22.04 0.68
C HIS A 158 -2.76 21.97 1.80
N LEU A 159 -3.36 20.79 2.01
CA LEU A 159 -4.33 20.52 3.07
C LEU A 159 -3.73 20.74 4.45
N ARG A 160 -2.48 20.33 4.65
CA ARG A 160 -1.78 20.58 5.89
C ARG A 160 -1.64 22.07 6.15
N LYS A 161 -1.38 22.91 5.14
CA LYS A 161 -1.23 24.37 5.30
C LYS A 161 -2.56 25.09 5.59
N HIS A 162 -3.63 24.73 4.88
CA HIS A 162 -4.90 25.47 4.90
C HIS A 162 -5.97 24.86 5.82
N GLY A 163 -5.74 23.65 6.33
CA GLY A 163 -6.72 22.93 7.13
C GLY A 163 -7.62 22.02 6.29
N VAL A 164 -8.39 21.18 6.98
CA VAL A 164 -9.27 20.17 6.38
C VAL A 164 -10.67 20.31 6.99
N GLU A 165 -11.29 21.45 6.77
CA GLU A 165 -12.58 21.76 7.41
C GLU A 165 -13.77 21.27 6.56
N ASP A 166 -13.71 21.52 5.25
CA ASP A 166 -14.77 21.18 4.30
C ASP A 166 -14.75 19.72 3.86
N GLU A 167 -15.93 19.23 3.46
CA GLU A 167 -16.13 17.84 3.00
C GLU A 167 -15.25 17.50 1.80
N PHE A 168 -15.06 18.45 0.88
CA PHE A 168 -14.25 18.23 -0.31
C PHE A 168 -12.77 18.06 0.05
N SER A 169 -12.21 18.90 0.93
CA SER A 169 -10.84 18.71 1.44
C SER A 169 -10.66 17.39 2.19
N ARG A 170 -11.68 16.90 2.91
CA ARG A 170 -11.63 15.57 3.55
C ARG A 170 -11.56 14.45 2.52
N VAL A 171 -12.35 14.53 1.45
CA VAL A 171 -12.30 13.58 0.34
C VAL A 171 -10.93 13.62 -0.35
N CYS A 172 -10.41 14.81 -0.63
CA CYS A 172 -9.06 14.97 -1.21
C CYS A 172 -7.97 14.38 -0.30
N CYS A 173 -8.09 14.56 1.03
CA CYS A 173 -7.19 13.99 2.02
C CYS A 173 -7.19 12.46 1.96
N ILE A 174 -8.38 11.85 1.95
CA ILE A 174 -8.55 10.40 1.90
C ILE A 174 -7.98 9.85 0.60
N ILE A 175 -8.28 10.47 -0.55
CA ILE A 175 -7.80 10.02 -1.86
C ILE A 175 -6.26 10.10 -1.94
N ALA A 176 -5.66 11.22 -1.53
CA ALA A 176 -4.20 11.36 -1.52
C ALA A 176 -3.52 10.37 -0.56
N SER A 177 -4.11 10.14 0.60
CA SER A 177 -3.62 9.16 1.59
C SER A 177 -3.76 7.72 1.09
N LEU A 178 -4.87 7.40 0.41
CA LEU A 178 -5.11 6.11 -0.21
C LEU A 178 -4.11 5.82 -1.33
N TRP A 179 -3.80 6.82 -2.16
CA TRP A 179 -2.75 6.70 -3.17
C TRP A 179 -1.41 6.30 -2.54
N LEU A 180 -0.93 7.07 -1.56
CA LEU A 180 0.37 6.81 -0.93
C LEU A 180 0.41 5.46 -0.20
N ALA A 181 -0.68 5.11 0.50
CA ALA A 181 -0.81 3.81 1.14
C ALA A 181 -0.74 2.66 0.13
N ASN A 182 -1.41 2.79 -1.02
CA ASN A 182 -1.37 1.79 -2.08
C ASN A 182 0.01 1.70 -2.74
N VAL A 183 0.71 2.82 -2.94
CA VAL A 183 2.09 2.81 -3.45
C VAL A 183 3.01 2.04 -2.51
N VAL A 184 2.97 2.33 -1.20
CA VAL A 184 3.78 1.62 -0.20
C VAL A 184 3.41 0.14 -0.14
N ALA A 185 2.12 -0.18 -0.11
CA ALA A 185 1.64 -1.57 -0.09
C ALA A 185 1.98 -2.32 -1.39
N PHE A 186 1.99 -1.64 -2.53
CA PHE A 186 2.38 -2.23 -3.81
C PHE A 186 3.87 -2.59 -3.81
N ILE A 187 4.73 -1.65 -3.41
CA ILE A 187 6.18 -1.84 -3.34
C ILE A 187 6.54 -2.94 -2.35
N ALA A 188 5.95 -2.93 -1.15
CA ALA A 188 6.37 -3.80 -0.06
C ALA A 188 5.64 -5.14 0.02
N LEU A 189 4.37 -5.23 -0.44
CA LEU A 189 3.51 -6.36 -0.11
C LEU A 189 2.91 -7.08 -1.33
N HIS A 190 2.50 -6.39 -2.39
CA HIS A 190 1.73 -7.04 -3.47
C HIS A 190 2.59 -7.45 -4.65
N GLY A 191 3.36 -6.53 -5.23
CA GLY A 191 4.27 -6.90 -6.30
C GLY A 191 3.64 -7.53 -7.53
N ASP A 192 2.40 -7.16 -7.85
CA ASP A 192 1.68 -7.73 -8.98
C ASP A 192 1.21 -6.62 -9.92
N SER A 193 1.56 -6.74 -11.20
CA SER A 193 1.15 -5.82 -12.25
C SER A 193 -0.37 -5.79 -12.44
N GLU A 194 -1.08 -6.91 -12.23
CA GLU A 194 -2.54 -6.97 -12.25
C GLU A 194 -3.15 -6.07 -11.17
N TYR A 195 -2.63 -6.19 -9.93
CA TYR A 195 -3.05 -5.35 -8.81
C TYR A 195 -2.82 -3.87 -9.13
N ALA A 196 -1.67 -3.56 -9.73
CA ALA A 196 -1.29 -2.19 -10.03
C ALA A 196 -2.22 -1.53 -11.06
N MET A 197 -2.57 -2.25 -12.13
CA MET A 197 -3.49 -1.76 -13.16
C MET A 197 -4.90 -1.50 -12.60
N LYS A 198 -5.42 -2.41 -11.76
CA LYS A 198 -6.75 -2.28 -11.15
C LYS A 198 -6.82 -1.16 -10.12
N THR A 199 -5.74 -0.96 -9.35
CA THR A 199 -5.76 -0.07 -8.19
C THR A 199 -5.46 1.38 -8.56
N PHE A 200 -4.45 1.62 -9.40
CA PHE A 200 -3.93 2.99 -9.58
C PHE A 200 -4.62 3.79 -10.67
N SER A 201 -5.21 3.15 -11.69
CA SER A 201 -5.78 3.85 -12.86
C SER A 201 -6.88 4.84 -12.46
N LEU A 202 -7.89 4.38 -11.70
CA LEU A 202 -8.98 5.24 -11.23
C LEU A 202 -8.48 6.26 -10.20
N GLN A 203 -7.61 5.83 -9.29
CA GLN A 203 -7.09 6.71 -8.24
C GLN A 203 -6.26 7.86 -8.80
N ALA A 204 -5.46 7.62 -9.84
CA ALA A 204 -4.69 8.67 -10.51
C ALA A 204 -5.61 9.74 -11.12
N GLY A 205 -6.69 9.32 -11.81
CA GLY A 205 -7.67 10.25 -12.37
C GLY A 205 -8.34 11.11 -11.30
N LEU A 206 -8.78 10.48 -10.20
CA LEU A 206 -9.35 11.20 -9.06
C LEU A 206 -8.35 12.16 -8.41
N LEU A 207 -7.09 11.75 -8.28
CA LEU A 207 -6.03 12.56 -7.68
C LEU A 207 -5.74 13.83 -8.49
N ILE A 208 -5.67 13.70 -9.82
CA ILE A 208 -5.49 14.83 -10.74
C ILE A 208 -6.69 15.79 -10.63
N ALA A 209 -7.92 15.26 -10.62
CA ALA A 209 -9.12 16.07 -10.47
C ALA A 209 -9.13 16.83 -9.12
N CYS A 210 -8.75 16.16 -8.03
CA CYS A 210 -8.64 16.78 -6.71
C CYS A 210 -7.61 17.92 -6.71
N GLU A 211 -6.41 17.70 -7.26
CA GLU A 211 -5.38 18.73 -7.34
C GLU A 211 -5.86 19.96 -8.13
N TYR A 212 -6.46 19.71 -9.30
CA TYR A 212 -6.97 20.77 -10.17
C TYR A 212 -8.04 21.61 -9.47
N MET A 213 -9.02 20.96 -8.84
CA MET A 213 -10.11 21.64 -8.14
C MET A 213 -9.62 22.41 -6.90
N LEU A 214 -8.69 21.85 -6.12
CA LEU A 214 -8.10 22.55 -4.97
C LEU A 214 -7.33 23.81 -5.40
N ARG A 215 -6.51 23.72 -6.46
CA ARG A 215 -5.79 24.87 -7.02
C ARG A 215 -6.75 25.95 -7.52
N ASN A 216 -7.82 25.55 -8.20
CA ASN A 216 -8.81 26.49 -8.74
C ASN A 216 -9.59 27.21 -7.62
N ARG A 217 -9.98 26.51 -6.55
CA ARG A 217 -10.64 27.14 -5.39
C ARG A 217 -9.75 28.19 -4.75
N PHE A 218 -8.49 27.86 -4.49
CA PHE A 218 -7.54 28.80 -3.91
C PHE A 218 -7.31 30.04 -4.80
N SER A 219 -7.21 29.84 -6.11
CA SER A 219 -7.04 30.94 -7.07
C SER A 219 -8.25 31.89 -7.11
N ARG A 220 -9.46 31.36 -6.85
CA ARG A 220 -10.69 32.15 -6.76
C ARG A 220 -10.79 32.92 -5.45
N GLU A 221 -10.45 32.29 -4.33
CA GLU A 221 -10.43 32.96 -3.01
C GLU A 221 -9.39 34.09 -2.95
N ALA A 222 -8.24 33.93 -3.63
CA ALA A 222 -7.19 34.95 -3.71
C ALA A 222 -7.53 36.14 -4.62
N LYS A 223 -8.54 36.03 -5.49
CA LYS A 223 -9.07 37.12 -6.33
C LYS A 223 -10.51 37.43 -5.90
N PRO A 224 -10.72 38.09 -4.75
CA PRO A 224 -12.04 38.63 -4.45
C PRO A 224 -12.41 39.61 -5.57
N GLU A 225 -13.59 39.45 -6.13
CA GLU A 225 -14.10 40.23 -7.26
C GLU A 225 -13.94 41.73 -7.03
N THR A 226 -12.92 42.33 -7.60
CA THR A 226 -12.92 43.76 -7.94
C THR A 226 -13.79 43.94 -9.19
N VAL A 227 -15.07 43.59 -9.11
CA VAL A 227 -16.08 44.05 -10.06
C VAL A 227 -17.03 44.91 -9.24
N LYS A 228 -16.57 46.15 -9.02
CA LYS A 228 -17.42 47.23 -8.56
C LYS A 228 -18.56 47.37 -9.56
N ALA A 229 -19.77 47.40 -9.03
CA ALA A 229 -20.92 47.98 -9.69
C ALA A 229 -20.57 49.37 -10.25
N THR A 230 -20.74 49.52 -11.56
CA THR A 230 -20.92 50.78 -12.26
C THR A 230 -21.92 50.54 -13.38
#